data_AF-A0A523VGS1-F1
#
_entry.id   AF-A0A523VGS1-F1
#
_cell.length_a   1.000
_cell.length_b   1.000
_cell.length_c   1.000
_cell.angle_alpha   90.00
_cell.angle_beta   90.00
_cell.angle_gamma   90.00
#
_symmetry.space_group_name_H-M   'P 1'
#
loop_
_entity.id
_entity.type
_entity.pdbx_description
1 polymer ?
#
loop_
_entity_poly.entity_id
_entity_poly.type
_entity_poly.pdbx_seq_one_letter_code
_entity_poly.pdbx_strand_id
1 'polypeptide(L)'
;MPEDENRFLSLEIISVALKVVAIVVAVVSVLLAIAGLFGGVSILGRIITFVFFLVAGAVQFFLIWATAEVILLLISIERNTFITKEEAKKGGMRPAA
;
A
#
# COMPACT_ATOMS: atom_id res chain seq x y z
N MET A 1 -7.11 -16.97 -21.71
CA MET A 1 -7.06 -16.48 -20.32
C MET A 1 -6.28 -15.15 -20.18
N PRO A 2 -6.51 -14.12 -21.03
CA PRO A 2 -5.82 -12.84 -20.86
C PRO A 2 -6.47 -11.91 -19.81
N GLU A 3 -7.77 -12.08 -19.50
CA GLU A 3 -8.49 -11.17 -18.60
C GLU A 3 -8.07 -11.31 -17.14
N ASP A 4 -7.88 -12.52 -16.64
CA ASP A 4 -7.46 -12.75 -15.24
C ASP A 4 -6.01 -12.27 -15.01
N GLU A 5 -5.12 -12.49 -15.97
CA GLU A 5 -3.73 -12.02 -15.92
C GLU A 5 -3.65 -10.49 -15.90
N ASN A 6 -4.46 -9.82 -16.73
CA ASN A 6 -4.58 -8.36 -16.74
C ASN A 6 -5.16 -7.81 -15.42
N ARG A 7 -6.06 -8.56 -14.75
CA ARG A 7 -6.63 -8.16 -13.46
C ARG A 7 -5.57 -8.18 -12.35
N PHE A 8 -4.74 -9.22 -12.28
CA PHE A 8 -3.67 -9.31 -11.28
C PHE A 8 -2.60 -8.23 -11.48
N LEU A 9 -2.20 -7.96 -12.74
CA LEU A 9 -1.28 -6.87 -13.08
C LEU A 9 -1.83 -5.50 -12.67
N SER A 10 -3.12 -5.25 -12.92
CA SER A 10 -3.77 -3.99 -12.53
C SER A 10 -3.78 -3.79 -11.02
N LEU A 11 -4.05 -4.83 -10.24
CA LEU A 11 -4.06 -4.78 -8.78
C LEU A 11 -2.65 -4.59 -8.19
N GLU A 12 -1.63 -5.17 -8.82
CA GLU A 12 -0.23 -4.96 -8.44
C GLU A 12 0.18 -3.49 -8.64
N ILE A 13 -0.19 -2.91 -9.79
CA ILE A 13 0.04 -1.48 -10.08
C ILE A 13 -0.65 -0.59 -9.04
N ILE A 14 -1.90 -0.91 -8.65
CA ILE A 14 -2.62 -0.14 -7.64
C ILE A 14 -1.89 -0.19 -6.29
N SER A 15 -1.33 -1.33 -5.88
CA SER A 15 -0.54 -1.40 -4.65
C SER A 15 0.73 -0.54 -4.73
N VAL A 16 1.46 -0.59 -5.84
CA VAL A 16 2.65 0.26 -6.04
C VAL A 16 2.25 1.74 -5.97
N ALA A 17 1.15 2.12 -6.61
CA ALA A 17 0.63 3.48 -6.55
C ALA A 17 0.27 3.91 -5.12
N LEU A 18 -0.34 3.02 -4.32
CA LEU A 18 -0.62 3.29 -2.90
C LEU A 18 0.65 3.50 -2.08
N LYS A 19 1.72 2.75 -2.34
CA LYS A 19 3.03 2.98 -1.68
C LYS A 19 3.61 4.34 -2.04
N VAL A 20 3.50 4.76 -3.31
CA VAL A 20 3.90 6.11 -3.73
C VAL A 20 3.07 7.18 -3.01
N VAL A 21 1.75 7.00 -2.93
CA VAL A 21 0.86 7.90 -2.19
C VAL A 21 1.25 7.97 -0.71
N ALA A 22 1.57 6.84 -0.08
CA ALA A 22 2.06 6.82 1.30
C ALA A 22 3.29 7.72 1.45
N ILE A 23 4.31 7.56 0.60
CA ILE A 23 5.52 8.39 0.62
C ILE A 23 5.17 9.87 0.47
N VAL A 24 4.29 10.22 -0.47
CA VAL A 24 3.84 11.61 -0.66
C VAL A 24 3.20 12.16 0.62
N VAL A 25 2.32 11.39 1.27
CA VAL A 25 1.71 11.78 2.55
C VAL A 25 2.76 12.00 3.63
N ALA A 26 3.77 11.15 3.73
CA ALA A 26 4.87 11.33 4.69
C ALA A 26 5.64 12.63 4.44
N VAL A 27 6.02 12.90 3.18
CA VAL A 27 6.74 14.12 2.78
C VAL A 27 5.90 15.36 3.11
N VAL A 28 4.62 15.37 2.72
CA VAL A 28 3.72 16.50 3.00
C VAL A 28 3.59 16.73 4.51
N SER A 29 3.50 15.67 5.31
CA SER A 29 3.39 15.79 6.76
C SER A 29 4.64 16.40 7.39
N VAL A 30 5.83 16.04 6.90
CA VAL A 30 7.10 16.66 7.33
C VAL A 30 7.13 18.13 6.96
N LEU A 31 6.72 18.49 5.74
CA LEU A 31 6.65 19.89 5.31
C LEU A 31 5.67 20.71 6.17
N LEU A 32 4.50 20.15 6.50
CA LEU A 32 3.52 20.78 7.38
C LEU A 32 4.04 20.92 8.81
N ALA A 33 4.75 19.92 9.33
CA ALA A 33 5.39 20.00 10.64
C ALA A 33 6.39 21.17 10.68
N ILE A 34 7.29 21.25 9.69
CA ILE A 34 8.26 22.34 9.57
C ILE A 34 7.56 23.69 9.45
N ALA A 35 6.53 23.81 8.60
CA ALA A 35 5.75 25.03 8.46
C ALA A 35 5.10 25.46 9.78
N GLY A 36 4.64 24.50 10.59
CA GLY A 36 4.08 24.73 11.93
C GLY A 36 5.03 25.44 12.90
N LEU A 37 6.35 25.30 12.72
CA LEU A 37 7.36 26.00 13.54
C LEU A 37 7.41 27.51 13.26
N PHE A 38 6.97 27.95 12.09
CA PHE A 38 7.00 29.35 11.67
C PHE A 38 5.63 30.05 11.81
N GLY A 39 4.62 29.36 12.36
CA GLY A 39 3.29 29.92 12.58
C GLY A 39 3.25 31.00 13.67
N GLY A 40 2.19 31.82 13.64
CA GLY A 40 1.96 32.92 14.59
C GLY A 40 1.56 32.51 16.02
N VAL A 41 1.71 31.24 16.40
CA VAL A 41 1.37 30.72 17.73
C VAL A 41 2.56 30.78 18.70
N SER A 42 2.27 30.63 19.99
CA SER A 42 3.28 30.59 21.06
C SER A 42 4.31 29.47 20.84
N ILE A 43 5.49 29.59 21.46
CA ILE A 43 6.57 28.59 21.35
C ILE A 43 6.08 27.18 21.71
N LEU A 44 5.30 27.06 22.79
CA LEU A 44 4.71 25.79 23.19
C LEU A 44 3.74 25.25 22.14
N GLY A 45 2.90 26.12 21.55
CA GLY A 45 2.00 25.77 20.46
C GLY A 45 2.72 25.28 19.21
N ARG A 46 3.86 25.89 18.86
CA ARG A 46 4.71 25.47 17.72
C ARG A 46 5.25 24.07 17.90
N ILE A 47 5.78 23.76 19.09
CA ILE A 47 6.32 22.43 19.42
C ILE A 47 5.21 21.38 19.35
N ILE A 48 4.05 21.66 19.96
CA ILE A 48 2.91 20.74 19.92
C ILE A 48 2.46 20.49 18.48
N THR A 49 2.36 21.54 17.68
CA THR A 49 1.93 21.46 16.26
C THR A 49 2.92 20.66 15.43
N PHE A 50 4.22 20.91 15.61
CA PHE A 50 5.29 20.17 14.94
C PHE A 50 5.22 18.67 15.26
N VAL A 51 5.15 18.31 16.55
CA VAL A 51 5.06 16.91 16.97
C VAL A 51 3.77 16.27 16.47
N PHE A 52 2.65 16.98 16.55
CA PHE A 52 1.36 16.50 16.07
C PHE A 52 1.42 16.11 14.58
N PHE A 53 1.94 16.97 13.71
CA PHE A 53 2.04 16.67 12.28
C PHE A 53 3.00 15.51 11.98
N LEU A 54 4.10 15.39 12.72
CA LEU A 54 4.99 14.24 12.57
C LEU A 54 4.32 12.93 12.95
N VAL A 55 3.62 12.89 14.09
CA VAL A 55 2.95 11.69 14.59
C VAL A 55 1.76 11.34 13.68
N ALA A 56 0.89 12.30 13.38
CA ALA A 56 -0.26 12.08 12.51
C ALA A 56 0.18 11.63 11.11
N GLY A 57 1.21 12.27 10.56
CA GLY A 57 1.79 11.90 9.27
C GLY A 57 2.39 10.50 9.26
N ALA A 58 3.14 10.13 10.30
CA ALA A 58 3.70 8.79 10.44
C ALA A 58 2.60 7.73 10.53
N VAL A 59 1.57 7.95 11.36
CA VAL A 59 0.42 7.04 11.46
C VAL A 59 -0.25 6.86 10.10
N GLN A 60 -0.53 7.95 9.40
CA GLN A 60 -1.19 7.90 8.10
C GLN A 60 -0.33 7.20 7.03
N PHE A 61 0.99 7.47 7.01
CA PHE A 61 1.95 6.77 6.18
C PHE A 61 1.90 5.24 6.41
N PHE A 62 2.01 4.81 7.66
CA PHE A 62 2.04 3.39 7.99
C PHE A 62 0.72 2.69 7.64
N LEU A 63 -0.42 3.35 7.83
CA LEU A 63 -1.72 2.78 7.48
C LEU A 63 -1.86 2.56 5.96
N ILE A 64 -1.47 3.54 5.15
CA ILE A 64 -1.54 3.42 3.68
C ILE A 64 -0.53 2.36 3.20
N TRP A 65 0.69 2.40 3.73
CA TRP A 65 1.73 1.43 3.38
C TRP A 65 1.31 -0.01 3.73
N ALA A 66 0.84 -0.24 4.95
CA ALA A 66 0.37 -1.54 5.39
C ALA A 66 -0.79 -2.05 4.53
N THR A 67 -1.72 -1.17 4.16
CA THR A 67 -2.83 -1.52 3.25
C THR A 67 -2.31 -1.98 1.90
N ALA A 68 -1.30 -1.30 1.34
CA ALA A 68 -0.68 -1.69 0.08
C ALA A 68 0.00 -3.07 0.16
N GLU A 69 0.68 -3.38 1.27
CA GLU A 69 1.29 -4.70 1.49
C GLU A 69 0.22 -5.80 1.63
N VAL A 70 -0.87 -5.53 2.35
CA VAL A 70 -1.99 -6.47 2.49
C VAL A 70 -2.59 -6.79 1.13
N ILE A 71 -2.77 -5.79 0.25
CA ILE A 71 -3.28 -6.00 -1.10
C ILE A 71 -2.34 -6.93 -1.91
N LEU A 72 -1.03 -6.72 -1.87
CA LEU A 72 -0.07 -7.59 -2.56
C LEU A 72 -0.10 -9.02 -2.03
N LEU A 73 -0.19 -9.17 -0.71
CA LEU A 73 -0.28 -10.47 -0.07
C LEU A 73 -1.54 -11.22 -0.52
N LEU A 74 -2.69 -10.54 -0.57
CA LEU A 74 -3.93 -11.12 -1.07
C LEU A 74 -3.84 -11.52 -2.54
N ILE A 75 -3.27 -10.66 -3.41
CA ILE A 75 -3.05 -10.98 -4.82
C ILE A 75 -2.15 -12.21 -4.98
N SER A 76 -1.07 -12.30 -4.19
CA SER A 76 -0.15 -13.43 -4.22
C SER A 76 -0.87 -14.74 -3.85
N ILE A 77 -1.70 -14.72 -2.81
CA ILE A 77 -2.51 -15.88 -2.40
C ILE A 77 -3.51 -16.27 -3.49
N GLU A 78 -4.23 -15.31 -4.07
CA GLU A 78 -5.19 -15.57 -5.15
C GLU A 78 -4.50 -16.17 -6.39
N ARG A 79 -3.36 -15.60 -6.80
CA ARG A 79 -2.59 -16.08 -7.95
C ARG A 79 -2.07 -17.50 -7.72
N ASN A 80 -1.50 -17.80 -6.55
CA ASN A 80 -1.05 -19.15 -6.22
C ASN A 80 -2.22 -20.15 -6.20
N THR A 81 -3.35 -19.78 -5.58
CA THR A 81 -4.55 -20.63 -5.53
C THR A 81 -5.11 -20.91 -6.92
N PHE A 82 -5.08 -19.92 -7.82
CA PHE A 82 -5.52 -20.07 -9.21
C PHE A 82 -4.62 -21.04 -9.98
N ILE A 83 -3.29 -20.86 -9.91
CA ILE A 83 -2.31 -21.73 -10.57
C ILE A 83 -2.45 -23.17 -10.09
N THR A 84 -2.54 -23.41 -8.78
CA THR A 84 -2.70 -24.76 -8.23
C THR A 84 -3.99 -25.44 -8.72
N LYS A 85 -5.09 -24.70 -8.85
CA LYS A 85 -6.35 -25.24 -9.40
C LYS A 85 -6.25 -25.55 -10.90
N GLU A 86 -5.57 -24.71 -11.67
CA GLU A 86 -5.31 -24.97 -13.09
C GLU A 86 -4.43 -26.20 -13.30
N GLU A 87 -3.36 -26.34 -12.51
CA GLU A 87 -2.45 -27.49 -12.56
C GLU A 87 -3.16 -28.78 -12.14
N ALA A 88 -4.01 -28.74 -11.12
CA ALA A 88 -4.83 -29.88 -10.73
C ALA A 88 -5.80 -30.32 -11.84
N LYS A 89 -6.40 -29.36 -12.57
CA LYS A 89 -7.24 -29.66 -13.74
C LYS A 89 -6.46 -30.29 -14.89
N LYS A 90 -5.23 -29.82 -15.15
CA LYS A 90 -4.36 -30.37 -16.20
C LYS A 90 -3.78 -31.74 -15.81
N GLY A 91 -3.47 -31.97 -14.53
CA GLY A 91 -3.00 -33.25 -14.01
C GLY A 91 -4.05 -34.37 -14.02
N GLY A 92 -5.33 -34.02 -13.91
CA GLY A 92 -6.47 -34.94 -14.05
C GLY A 92 -6.81 -35.34 -15.50
N MET A 93 -6.22 -34.68 -16.50
CA MET A 93 -6.39 -35.00 -17.93
C MET A 93 -5.22 -35.84 -18.50
N ARG A 94 -4.52 -36.63 -17.67
CA ARG A 94 -3.66 -37.67 -18.24
C ARG A 94 -4.57 -38.70 -18.92
N PRO A 95 -4.47 -38.91 -20.25
CA PRO A 95 -5.25 -39.95 -20.91
C PRO A 95 -4.87 -41.27 -20.26
N ALA A 96 -5.89 -42.03 -19.84
CA ALA A 96 -5.69 -43.43 -19.49
C ALA A 96 -5.08 -44.10 -20.73
N ALA A 97 -3.81 -44.49 -20.60
CA ALA A 97 -3.09 -45.28 -21.59
C ALA A 97 -3.68 -46.69 -21.64
#